data_AF-A0A7W3VUD2-F1
#
_entry.id   AF-A0A7W3VUD2-F1
#
_cell.length_a   1.000
_cell.length_b   1.000
_cell.length_c   1.000
_cell.angle_alpha   90.00
_cell.angle_beta   90.00
_cell.angle_gamma   90.00
#
_symmetry.space_group_name_H-M   'P 1'
#
loop_
_entity.id
_entity.type
_entity.pdbx_description
1 polymer ?
#
loop_
_entity_poly.entity_id
_entity_poly.type
_entity_poly.pdbx_seq_one_letter_code
_entity_poly.pdbx_strand_id
1 'polypeptide(L)'
;MSATTAAGAGGKKKGGGLAGLQRFGRSLMLPIATLPAAGLLNRLGQDDVLGKDGLNWGKAADVIGAAGGGIFDWLPLIFAIGIAVGFARKGDGSTAVAAVIGWVVFNKVIQAIAPIKSQQGYKPGWDLAPIHWPYSVLTGIVSGIVAALLWQRYHRIKLPSWLAFFGGRRFVPIITALAMIVLGVIFGLLFKYVDEGITAAGKAVVGSPVLGGGIYGLLNRLLIPVGLHQLLNVPVWFIFGGGDLTNFFNHVQGSGSFMTGFFPIMMFALPAAAFAIVHTARPGQRKLVGSIMISAALTAFVTGVTEPIEFAFMFVAWPLYIFHAVMTGISLAVCNALGIHLGFSFSGGAIDFALNSSLDTAQKAWLLIPIGLVFAVIYYVVFRVVITKFNLRTPGREDDSIEGDLERTAAK
;
A
#
# COMPACT_ATOMS: atom_id res chain seq x y z
N MET A 1 32.11 54.01 22.44
CA MET A 1 32.90 52.82 22.86
C MET A 1 32.00 52.00 23.78
N SER A 2 31.75 50.71 23.65
CA SER A 2 32.11 49.67 22.70
C SER A 2 31.07 48.55 22.83
N ALA A 3 30.98 47.72 21.79
CA ALA A 3 30.36 46.39 21.59
C ALA A 3 29.71 45.65 22.80
N THR A 4 28.70 44.79 22.63
CA THR A 4 28.74 43.64 21.71
C THR A 4 27.35 43.02 21.49
N THR A 5 27.05 42.76 20.23
CA THR A 5 25.95 41.96 19.69
C THR A 5 26.14 40.46 19.98
N ALA A 6 25.20 39.81 20.66
CA ALA A 6 25.12 38.35 20.71
C ALA A 6 24.26 37.84 19.56
N ALA A 7 24.91 37.09 18.67
CA ALA A 7 24.39 36.57 17.42
C ALA A 7 23.18 35.63 17.62
N GLY A 8 22.17 35.82 16.78
CA GLY A 8 21.07 34.88 16.61
C GLY A 8 21.59 33.53 16.11
N ALA A 9 21.46 32.50 16.94
CA ALA A 9 21.63 31.13 16.52
C ALA A 9 20.48 30.75 15.58
N GLY A 10 20.77 30.69 14.28
CA GLY A 10 19.85 30.22 13.26
C GLY A 10 19.39 28.79 13.54
N GLY A 11 18.13 28.66 13.97
CA GLY A 11 17.44 27.39 14.03
C GLY A 11 17.36 26.78 12.63
N LYS A 12 18.15 25.73 12.38
CA LYS A 12 18.05 24.92 11.17
C LYS A 12 16.63 24.35 11.06
N LYS A 13 15.84 24.84 10.10
CA LYS A 13 14.59 24.22 9.63
C LYS A 13 14.86 22.80 9.13
N LYS A 14 14.89 21.81 10.02
CA LYS A 14 15.03 20.38 9.67
C LYS A 14 13.71 19.58 9.76
N GLY A 15 12.56 20.23 9.95
CA GLY A 15 11.27 19.56 10.19
C GLY A 15 10.36 19.34 8.96
N GLY A 16 10.70 19.85 7.77
CA GLY A 16 9.77 19.86 6.62
C GLY A 16 9.53 18.48 5.99
N GLY A 17 10.61 17.71 5.78
CA GLY A 17 10.55 16.42 5.08
C GLY A 17 9.86 15.33 5.89
N LEU A 18 10.21 15.18 7.17
CA LEU A 18 9.61 14.18 8.06
C LEU A 18 8.10 14.43 8.27
N ALA A 19 7.71 15.69 8.47
CA ALA A 19 6.29 16.05 8.61
C ALA A 19 5.49 15.87 7.30
N GLY A 20 6.16 15.92 6.14
CA GLY A 20 5.56 15.60 4.84
C GLY A 20 5.34 14.09 4.67
N LEU A 21 6.33 13.27 5.01
CA LEU A 21 6.25 11.81 5.00
C LEU A 21 5.18 11.28 5.96
N GLN A 22 5.10 11.82 7.17
CA GLN A 22 4.06 11.45 8.13
C GLN A 22 2.65 11.80 7.64
N ARG A 23 2.48 12.96 7.00
CA ARG A 23 1.19 13.36 6.38
C ARG A 23 0.83 12.46 5.21
N PHE A 24 1.82 12.11 4.38
CA PHE A 24 1.63 11.15 3.30
C PHE A 24 1.18 9.79 3.86
N GLY A 25 1.89 9.21 4.83
CA GLY A 25 1.50 7.94 5.46
C GLY A 25 0.09 7.96 6.07
N ARG A 26 -0.28 9.04 6.77
CA ARG A 26 -1.65 9.19 7.31
C ARG A 26 -2.71 9.28 6.21
N SER A 27 -2.40 9.91 5.08
CA SER A 27 -3.33 10.05 3.96
C SER A 27 -3.64 8.72 3.25
N LEU A 28 -2.78 7.71 3.40
CA LEU A 28 -2.99 6.37 2.86
C LEU A 28 -3.96 5.52 3.71
N MET A 29 -4.19 5.88 4.97
CA MET A 29 -5.01 5.08 5.88
C MET A 29 -6.49 5.05 5.47
N LEU A 30 -7.02 6.15 4.95
CA LEU A 30 -8.44 6.25 4.59
C LEU A 30 -8.81 5.26 3.45
N PRO A 31 -8.06 5.18 2.34
CA PRO A 31 -8.27 4.13 1.33
C PRO A 31 -8.11 2.70 1.87
N ILE A 32 -7.10 2.47 2.72
CA ILE A 32 -6.75 1.12 3.19
C ILE A 32 -7.82 0.55 4.13
N ALA A 33 -8.51 1.40 4.88
CA ALA A 33 -9.48 0.98 5.89
C ALA A 33 -10.66 0.16 5.32
N THR A 34 -11.01 0.33 4.04
CA THR A 34 -12.15 -0.37 3.42
C THR A 34 -11.77 -1.74 2.84
N LEU A 35 -10.49 -2.03 2.68
CA LEU A 35 -10.02 -3.20 1.94
C LEU A 35 -10.27 -4.55 2.64
N PRO A 36 -10.18 -4.68 3.98
CA PRO A 36 -10.57 -5.93 4.65
C PRO A 36 -12.05 -6.30 4.41
N ALA A 37 -12.93 -5.30 4.45
CA ALA A 37 -14.35 -5.51 4.16
C ALA A 37 -14.56 -5.91 2.70
N ALA A 38 -13.87 -5.24 1.76
CA ALA A 38 -13.89 -5.60 0.35
C ALA A 38 -13.42 -7.04 0.09
N GLY A 39 -12.31 -7.45 0.72
CA GLY A 39 -11.76 -8.80 0.62
C GLY A 39 -12.73 -9.87 1.13
N LEU A 40 -13.36 -9.62 2.29
CA LEU A 40 -14.35 -10.53 2.85
C LEU A 40 -15.58 -10.66 1.93
N LEU A 41 -16.13 -9.55 1.45
CA LEU A 41 -17.26 -9.56 0.52
C LEU A 41 -16.90 -10.29 -0.78
N ASN A 42 -15.72 -10.01 -1.33
CA ASN A 42 -15.27 -10.68 -2.55
C ASN A 42 -15.10 -12.20 -2.36
N ARG A 43 -14.60 -12.64 -1.19
CA ARG A 43 -14.46 -14.06 -0.87
C ARG A 43 -15.80 -14.76 -0.61
N LEU A 44 -16.72 -14.10 0.09
CA LEU A 44 -18.07 -14.63 0.33
C LEU A 44 -18.82 -14.84 -0.99
N GLY A 45 -18.59 -13.98 -1.99
CA GLY A 45 -19.24 -14.10 -3.30
C GLY A 45 -18.73 -15.23 -4.20
N GLN A 46 -17.76 -16.04 -3.77
CA GLN A 46 -17.19 -17.11 -4.60
C GLN A 46 -18.13 -18.34 -4.70
N ASP A 47 -17.94 -19.11 -5.77
CA ASP A 47 -18.75 -20.29 -6.10
C ASP A 47 -18.78 -21.33 -4.98
N ASP A 48 -17.66 -21.54 -4.30
CA ASP A 48 -17.47 -22.52 -3.22
C ASP A 48 -18.00 -22.05 -1.85
N VAL A 49 -18.44 -20.79 -1.72
CA VAL A 49 -18.94 -20.24 -0.46
C VAL A 49 -20.43 -19.97 -0.53
N LEU A 50 -20.84 -18.82 -1.08
CA LEU A 50 -22.26 -18.52 -1.26
C LEU A 50 -22.78 -18.97 -2.63
N GLY A 51 -21.89 -19.19 -3.60
CA GLY A 51 -22.28 -19.52 -4.97
C GLY A 51 -22.67 -20.99 -5.16
N LYS A 52 -22.60 -21.45 -6.42
CA LYS A 52 -23.22 -22.70 -6.88
C LYS A 52 -22.70 -23.97 -6.19
N ASP A 53 -21.44 -23.98 -5.78
CA ASP A 53 -20.74 -25.15 -5.20
C ASP A 53 -20.76 -25.13 -3.66
N GLY A 54 -21.15 -24.00 -3.05
CA GLY A 54 -21.34 -23.83 -1.61
C GLY A 54 -22.82 -23.86 -1.20
N LEU A 55 -23.35 -22.74 -0.71
CA LEU A 55 -24.75 -22.62 -0.27
C LEU A 55 -25.78 -22.57 -1.43
N ASN A 56 -25.32 -22.51 -2.68
CA ASN A 56 -26.13 -22.39 -3.90
C ASN A 56 -27.04 -21.15 -3.90
N TRP A 57 -26.56 -20.04 -3.33
CA TRP A 57 -27.20 -18.74 -3.33
C TRP A 57 -26.65 -17.85 -4.46
N GLY A 58 -26.59 -18.38 -5.69
CA GLY A 58 -25.86 -17.78 -6.82
C GLY A 58 -26.04 -16.27 -6.97
N LYS A 59 -27.28 -15.77 -7.04
CA LYS A 59 -27.53 -14.31 -7.16
C LYS A 59 -27.01 -13.50 -5.97
N ALA A 60 -27.11 -14.03 -4.76
CA ALA A 60 -26.58 -13.35 -3.57
C ALA A 60 -25.05 -13.35 -3.60
N ALA A 61 -24.44 -14.46 -4.03
CA ALA A 61 -23.01 -14.57 -4.22
C ALA A 61 -22.50 -13.55 -5.24
N ASP A 62 -23.15 -13.43 -6.41
CA ASP A 62 -22.82 -12.44 -7.44
C ASP A 62 -22.88 -11.01 -6.89
N VAL A 63 -23.96 -10.67 -6.16
CA VAL A 63 -24.16 -9.34 -5.57
C VAL A 63 -23.08 -9.01 -4.55
N ILE A 64 -22.79 -9.94 -3.64
CA ILE A 64 -21.81 -9.76 -2.57
C ILE A 64 -20.38 -9.70 -3.15
N GLY A 65 -20.07 -10.60 -4.09
CA GLY A 65 -18.79 -10.66 -4.79
C GLY A 65 -18.49 -9.40 -5.58
N ALA A 66 -19.48 -8.89 -6.32
CA ALA A 66 -19.38 -7.64 -7.08
C ALA A 66 -19.18 -6.43 -6.18
N ALA A 67 -19.85 -6.37 -5.02
CA ALA A 67 -19.67 -5.29 -4.05
C ALA A 67 -18.23 -5.23 -3.52
N GLY A 68 -17.64 -6.39 -3.18
CA GLY A 68 -16.24 -6.47 -2.76
C GLY A 68 -15.26 -6.17 -3.90
N GLY A 69 -15.45 -6.80 -5.06
CA GLY A 69 -14.59 -6.64 -6.24
C GLY A 69 -14.55 -5.19 -6.74
N GLY A 70 -15.69 -4.50 -6.76
CA GLY A 70 -15.77 -3.12 -7.21
C GLY A 70 -14.91 -2.14 -6.39
N ILE A 71 -14.68 -2.41 -5.10
CA ILE A 71 -13.76 -1.58 -4.29
C ILE A 71 -12.31 -1.78 -4.75
N PHE A 72 -11.91 -3.00 -5.09
CA PHE A 72 -10.58 -3.29 -5.63
C PHE A 72 -10.39 -2.71 -7.04
N ASP A 73 -11.40 -2.84 -7.91
CA ASP A 73 -11.34 -2.32 -9.27
C ASP A 73 -11.09 -0.80 -9.31
N TRP A 74 -11.71 -0.08 -8.36
CA TRP A 74 -11.65 1.38 -8.25
C TRP A 74 -10.61 1.88 -7.25
N LEU A 75 -9.75 1.01 -6.73
CA LEU A 75 -8.74 1.35 -5.74
C LEU A 75 -7.86 2.56 -6.13
N PRO A 76 -7.40 2.71 -7.39
CA PRO A 76 -6.62 3.90 -7.78
C PRO A 76 -7.37 5.21 -7.55
N LEU A 77 -8.68 5.27 -7.82
CA LEU A 77 -9.49 6.46 -7.59
C LEU A 77 -9.68 6.73 -6.09
N ILE A 78 -9.92 5.68 -5.30
CA ILE A 78 -10.05 5.78 -3.84
C ILE A 78 -8.75 6.37 -3.26
N PHE A 79 -7.59 5.92 -3.72
CA PHE A 79 -6.29 6.49 -3.35
C PHE A 79 -6.14 7.96 -3.77
N ALA A 80 -6.59 8.33 -4.98
CA ALA A 80 -6.56 9.73 -5.42
C ALA A 80 -7.30 10.64 -4.44
N ILE A 81 -8.52 10.25 -4.05
CA ILE A 81 -9.36 11.01 -3.12
C ILE A 81 -8.74 11.02 -1.72
N GLY A 82 -8.37 9.84 -1.19
CA GLY A 82 -7.84 9.71 0.17
C GLY A 82 -6.56 10.51 0.39
N ILE A 83 -5.65 10.46 -0.59
CA ILE A 83 -4.40 11.23 -0.54
C ILE A 83 -4.69 12.71 -0.67
N ALA A 84 -5.56 13.12 -1.60
CA ALA A 84 -5.87 14.53 -1.77
C ALA A 84 -6.44 15.17 -0.49
N VAL A 85 -7.39 14.49 0.15
CA VAL A 85 -8.02 14.95 1.39
C VAL A 85 -7.06 14.89 2.57
N GLY A 86 -6.33 13.78 2.73
CA GLY A 86 -5.42 13.58 3.86
C GLY A 86 -4.12 14.41 3.79
N PHE A 87 -3.64 14.71 2.58
CA PHE A 87 -2.42 15.50 2.38
C PHE A 87 -2.68 17.01 2.38
N ALA A 88 -3.87 17.45 1.96
CA ALA A 88 -4.22 18.86 1.93
C ALA A 88 -4.36 19.45 3.34
N ARG A 89 -3.64 20.54 3.61
CA ARG A 89 -3.82 21.33 4.84
C ARG A 89 -5.21 21.96 4.83
N LYS A 90 -6.15 21.37 5.58
CA LYS A 90 -7.57 21.79 5.63
C LYS A 90 -8.29 21.61 4.30
N GLY A 91 -8.00 20.51 3.59
CA GLY A 91 -8.77 20.15 2.38
C GLY A 91 -10.26 20.05 2.69
N ASP A 92 -11.09 20.48 1.74
CA ASP A 92 -12.55 20.30 1.78
C ASP A 92 -13.01 19.46 0.58
N GLY A 93 -14.32 19.30 0.39
CA GLY A 93 -14.86 18.51 -0.71
C GLY A 93 -14.35 18.92 -2.09
N SER A 94 -13.95 20.19 -2.28
CA SER A 94 -13.38 20.64 -3.57
C SER A 94 -12.00 20.05 -3.86
N THR A 95 -11.23 19.69 -2.84
CA THR A 95 -9.94 18.99 -3.00
C THR A 95 -10.14 17.58 -3.55
N ALA A 96 -11.15 16.87 -3.03
CA ALA A 96 -11.51 15.54 -3.53
C ALA A 96 -11.98 15.61 -4.99
N VAL A 97 -12.86 16.57 -5.32
CA VAL A 97 -13.34 16.79 -6.70
C VAL A 97 -12.19 17.08 -7.66
N ALA A 98 -11.21 17.92 -7.24
CA ALA A 98 -10.02 18.19 -8.04
C ALA A 98 -9.18 16.93 -8.29
N ALA A 99 -9.05 16.05 -7.30
CA ALA A 99 -8.32 14.80 -7.43
C ALA A 99 -9.00 13.82 -8.40
N VAL A 100 -10.33 13.70 -8.33
CA VAL A 100 -11.12 12.87 -9.27
C VAL A 100 -10.94 13.39 -10.71
N ILE A 101 -11.13 14.68 -10.93
CA ILE A 101 -10.99 15.30 -12.26
C ILE A 101 -9.56 15.13 -12.79
N GLY A 102 -8.57 15.41 -11.95
CA GLY A 102 -7.16 15.20 -12.28
C GLY A 102 -6.86 13.76 -12.66
N TRP A 103 -7.32 12.80 -11.85
CA TRP A 103 -7.10 11.37 -12.07
C TRP A 103 -7.74 10.86 -13.37
N VAL A 104 -8.97 11.29 -13.68
CA VAL A 104 -9.65 10.93 -14.93
C VAL A 104 -8.84 11.43 -16.12
N VAL A 105 -8.46 12.71 -16.13
CA VAL A 105 -7.68 13.32 -17.23
C VAL A 105 -6.33 12.62 -17.36
N PHE A 106 -5.63 12.40 -16.25
CA PHE A 106 -4.32 11.75 -16.23
C PHE A 106 -4.37 10.38 -16.89
N ASN A 107 -5.33 9.54 -16.48
CA ASN A 107 -5.48 8.19 -17.02
C ASN A 107 -5.92 8.18 -18.48
N LYS A 108 -6.82 9.08 -18.89
CA LYS A 108 -7.24 9.15 -20.30
C LYS A 108 -6.10 9.57 -21.22
N VAL A 109 -5.25 10.50 -20.79
CA VAL A 109 -4.06 10.89 -21.56
C VAL A 109 -3.04 9.75 -21.62
N ILE A 110 -2.78 9.07 -20.50
CA ILE A 110 -1.89 7.90 -20.50
C ILE A 110 -2.44 6.82 -21.45
N GLN A 111 -3.73 6.48 -21.36
CA GLN A 111 -4.33 5.45 -22.21
C GLN A 111 -4.43 5.84 -23.69
N ALA A 112 -4.42 7.13 -24.03
CA ALA A 112 -4.32 7.55 -25.43
C ALA A 112 -2.95 7.23 -26.04
N ILE A 113 -1.89 7.18 -25.22
CA ILE A 113 -0.50 6.92 -25.64
C ILE A 113 -0.13 5.44 -25.43
N ALA A 114 -0.56 4.86 -24.31
CA ALA A 114 -0.34 3.50 -23.88
C ALA A 114 -1.68 2.82 -23.54
N PRO A 115 -2.47 2.40 -24.54
CA PRO A 115 -3.77 1.80 -24.32
C PRO A 115 -3.69 0.51 -23.50
N ILE A 116 -4.60 0.32 -22.55
CA ILE A 116 -4.69 -0.95 -21.81
C ILE A 116 -4.91 -2.15 -22.74
N LYS A 117 -5.64 -1.95 -23.84
CA LYS A 117 -5.93 -2.99 -24.84
C LYS A 117 -4.69 -3.47 -25.59
N SER A 118 -3.61 -2.69 -25.61
CA SER A 118 -2.34 -3.11 -26.23
C SER A 118 -1.40 -3.79 -25.24
N GLN A 119 -1.74 -3.87 -23.95
CA GLN A 119 -0.90 -4.54 -22.96
C GLN A 119 -0.96 -6.05 -23.12
N GLN A 120 0.16 -6.71 -22.84
CA GLN A 120 0.25 -8.16 -22.88
C GLN A 120 -0.72 -8.77 -21.86
N GLY A 121 -1.51 -9.76 -22.30
CA GLY A 121 -2.42 -10.49 -21.42
C GLY A 121 -3.71 -9.75 -21.04
N TYR A 122 -4.06 -8.69 -21.79
CA TYR A 122 -5.36 -8.02 -21.67
C TYR A 122 -6.52 -9.04 -21.69
N LYS A 123 -7.47 -8.84 -20.76
CA LYS A 123 -8.73 -9.58 -20.71
C LYS A 123 -9.91 -8.60 -20.91
N PRO A 124 -10.98 -9.00 -21.63
CA PRO A 124 -12.20 -8.21 -21.72
C PRO A 124 -12.70 -7.77 -20.34
N GLY A 125 -13.09 -6.49 -20.21
CA GLY A 125 -13.55 -5.92 -18.93
C GLY A 125 -12.49 -5.13 -18.16
N TRP A 126 -11.19 -5.33 -18.43
CA TRP A 126 -10.13 -4.53 -17.78
C TRP A 126 -10.18 -3.03 -18.10
N ASP A 127 -10.82 -2.66 -19.21
CA ASP A 127 -11.11 -1.27 -19.54
C ASP A 127 -12.15 -0.62 -18.61
N LEU A 128 -12.91 -1.42 -17.85
CA LEU A 128 -13.88 -0.99 -16.84
C LEU A 128 -13.32 -1.02 -15.41
N ALA A 129 -12.15 -1.61 -15.20
CA ALA A 129 -11.52 -1.82 -13.89
C ALA A 129 -10.17 -1.09 -13.81
N PRO A 130 -10.15 0.16 -13.29
CA PRO A 130 -8.96 1.00 -13.27
C PRO A 130 -7.73 0.42 -12.58
N ILE A 131 -7.89 -0.55 -11.68
CA ILE A 131 -6.78 -1.28 -11.07
C ILE A 131 -5.82 -1.91 -12.11
N HIS A 132 -6.32 -2.28 -13.28
CA HIS A 132 -5.53 -2.88 -14.36
C HIS A 132 -4.91 -1.85 -15.31
N TRP A 133 -5.29 -0.58 -15.23
CA TRP A 133 -4.79 0.45 -16.14
C TRP A 133 -3.28 0.72 -15.92
N PRO A 134 -2.58 1.29 -16.93
CA PRO A 134 -1.19 1.69 -16.77
C PRO A 134 -0.91 2.40 -15.45
N TYR A 135 0.12 1.96 -14.74
CA TYR A 135 0.53 2.45 -13.41
C TYR A 135 -0.43 2.18 -12.24
N SER A 136 -1.66 1.70 -12.46
CA SER A 136 -2.61 1.29 -11.41
C SER A 136 -2.74 2.37 -10.30
N VAL A 137 -2.61 1.98 -9.02
CA VAL A 137 -2.73 2.83 -7.84
C VAL A 137 -1.79 4.04 -7.84
N LEU A 138 -0.64 3.98 -8.53
CA LEU A 138 0.28 5.12 -8.64
C LEU A 138 -0.39 6.32 -9.31
N THR A 139 -1.27 6.09 -10.29
CA THR A 139 -2.02 7.19 -10.93
C THR A 139 -2.87 7.94 -9.91
N GLY A 140 -3.46 7.20 -8.96
CA GLY A 140 -4.18 7.73 -7.82
C GLY A 140 -3.30 8.58 -6.92
N ILE A 141 -2.16 8.02 -6.50
CA ILE A 141 -1.18 8.69 -5.64
C ILE A 141 -0.73 10.04 -6.22
N VAL A 142 -0.28 10.03 -7.48
CA VAL A 142 0.19 11.24 -8.17
C VAL A 142 -0.93 12.27 -8.29
N SER A 143 -2.12 11.84 -8.71
CA SER A 143 -3.28 12.72 -8.85
C SER A 143 -3.68 13.38 -7.53
N GLY A 144 -3.69 12.59 -6.45
CA GLY A 144 -4.03 13.08 -5.12
C GLY A 144 -3.03 14.10 -4.58
N ILE A 145 -1.73 13.83 -4.72
CA ILE A 145 -0.67 14.76 -4.31
C ILE A 145 -0.77 16.07 -5.09
N VAL A 146 -0.86 16.01 -6.41
CA VAL A 146 -0.92 17.21 -7.25
C VAL A 146 -2.19 18.02 -6.97
N ALA A 147 -3.34 17.37 -6.85
CA ALA A 147 -4.59 18.03 -6.47
C ALA A 147 -4.46 18.74 -5.13
N ALA A 148 -3.88 18.08 -4.11
CA ALA A 148 -3.67 18.69 -2.80
C ALA A 148 -2.72 19.89 -2.85
N LEU A 149 -1.63 19.80 -3.61
CA LEU A 149 -0.66 20.89 -3.76
C LEU A 149 -1.26 22.10 -4.49
N LEU A 150 -1.96 21.85 -5.60
CA LEU A 150 -2.62 22.90 -6.37
C LEU A 150 -3.78 23.54 -5.61
N TRP A 151 -4.53 22.74 -4.83
CA TRP A 151 -5.55 23.27 -3.93
C TRP A 151 -4.95 24.22 -2.90
N GLN A 152 -3.88 23.81 -2.21
CA GLN A 152 -3.20 24.67 -1.23
C GLN A 152 -2.75 25.98 -1.86
N ARG A 153 -2.27 25.95 -3.11
CA ARG A 153 -1.78 27.13 -3.81
C ARG A 153 -2.87 28.05 -4.34
N TYR A 154 -3.99 27.49 -4.83
CA TYR A 154 -4.94 28.21 -5.68
C TYR A 154 -6.39 28.27 -5.17
N HIS A 155 -6.74 27.61 -4.05
CA HIS A 155 -8.12 27.61 -3.54
C HIS A 155 -8.72 29.00 -3.22
N ARG A 156 -7.90 30.05 -3.13
CA ARG A 156 -8.31 31.46 -2.93
C ARG A 156 -7.90 32.38 -4.09
N ILE A 157 -7.59 31.84 -5.26
CA ILE A 157 -7.18 32.64 -6.42
C ILE A 157 -8.29 33.64 -6.80
N LYS A 158 -7.91 34.88 -7.09
CA LYS A 158 -8.80 35.91 -7.65
C LYS A 158 -8.50 36.04 -9.14
N LEU A 159 -9.51 35.87 -9.97
CA LEU A 159 -9.43 36.03 -11.42
C LEU A 159 -10.04 37.37 -11.84
N PRO A 160 -9.72 37.87 -13.05
CA PRO A 160 -10.39 39.03 -13.63
C PRO A 160 -11.92 38.87 -13.66
N SER A 161 -12.66 39.98 -13.72
CA SER A 161 -14.13 40.02 -13.63
C SER A 161 -14.83 39.07 -14.61
N TRP A 162 -14.35 39.00 -15.85
CA TRP A 162 -14.89 38.11 -16.89
C TRP A 162 -14.63 36.60 -16.64
N LEU A 163 -13.66 36.26 -15.79
CA LEU A 163 -13.37 34.89 -15.34
C LEU A 163 -13.76 34.62 -13.88
N ALA A 164 -14.44 35.56 -13.21
CA ALA A 164 -14.69 35.50 -11.77
C ALA A 164 -15.48 34.23 -11.35
N PHE A 165 -16.30 33.67 -12.26
CA PHE A 165 -16.98 32.40 -12.06
C PHE A 165 -16.01 31.25 -11.76
N PHE A 166 -14.83 31.23 -12.38
CA PHE A 166 -13.83 30.18 -12.18
C PHE A 166 -12.91 30.45 -10.97
N GLY A 167 -13.07 31.56 -10.26
CA GLY A 167 -12.22 31.94 -9.13
C GLY A 167 -12.35 31.04 -7.90
N GLY A 168 -11.35 31.11 -7.03
CA GLY A 168 -11.28 30.36 -5.78
C GLY A 168 -11.19 28.85 -5.98
N ARG A 169 -11.94 28.09 -5.20
CA ARG A 169 -11.94 26.61 -5.22
C ARG A 169 -12.32 25.99 -6.56
N ARG A 170 -13.17 26.68 -7.34
CA ARG A 170 -13.60 26.24 -8.68
C ARG A 170 -12.45 26.20 -9.69
N PHE A 171 -11.40 26.99 -9.46
CA PHE A 171 -10.21 26.98 -10.30
C PHE A 171 -9.38 25.70 -10.12
N VAL A 172 -9.41 25.10 -8.93
CA VAL A 172 -8.49 24.03 -8.56
C VAL A 172 -8.64 22.79 -9.46
N PRO A 173 -9.85 22.27 -9.74
CA PRO A 173 -10.00 21.18 -10.68
C PRO A 173 -9.50 21.50 -12.09
N ILE A 174 -9.67 22.75 -12.55
CA ILE A 174 -9.24 23.19 -13.89
C ILE A 174 -7.72 23.14 -14.00
N ILE A 175 -7.01 23.77 -13.06
CA ILE A 175 -5.54 23.76 -13.09
C ILE A 175 -4.97 22.37 -12.84
N THR A 176 -5.67 21.53 -12.05
CA THR A 176 -5.29 20.13 -11.85
C THR A 176 -5.40 19.33 -13.13
N ALA A 177 -6.50 19.47 -13.88
CA ALA A 177 -6.66 18.83 -15.17
C ALA A 177 -5.54 19.23 -16.14
N LEU A 178 -5.22 20.52 -16.24
CA LEU A 178 -4.14 21.01 -17.11
C LEU A 178 -2.77 20.43 -16.71
N ALA A 179 -2.47 20.39 -15.42
CA ALA A 179 -1.24 19.76 -14.92
C ALA A 179 -1.19 18.26 -15.24
N MET A 180 -2.33 17.58 -15.14
CA MET A 180 -2.44 16.14 -15.42
C MET A 180 -2.37 15.79 -16.90
N ILE A 181 -2.67 16.70 -17.81
CA ILE A 181 -2.40 16.51 -19.24
C ILE A 181 -0.89 16.41 -19.46
N VAL A 182 -0.12 17.36 -18.92
CA VAL A 182 1.34 17.39 -19.07
C VAL A 182 1.97 16.15 -18.43
N LEU A 183 1.58 15.83 -17.20
CA LEU A 183 2.07 14.63 -16.53
C LEU A 183 1.63 13.36 -17.27
N GLY A 184 0.41 13.31 -17.79
CA GLY A 184 -0.14 12.19 -18.54
C GLY A 184 0.66 11.89 -19.81
N VAL A 185 1.08 12.92 -20.55
CA VAL A 185 1.95 12.75 -21.72
C VAL A 185 3.30 12.16 -21.30
N ILE A 186 3.91 12.70 -20.24
CA ILE A 186 5.20 12.22 -19.74
C ILE A 186 5.10 10.75 -19.32
N PHE A 187 4.12 10.41 -18.48
CA PHE A 187 3.94 9.04 -17.99
C PHE A 187 3.54 8.09 -19.12
N GLY A 188 2.67 8.51 -20.04
CA GLY A 188 2.27 7.70 -21.19
C GLY A 188 3.47 7.31 -22.07
N LEU A 189 4.37 8.25 -22.35
CA LEU A 189 5.59 7.99 -23.13
C LEU A 189 6.59 7.10 -22.37
N LEU A 190 6.68 7.27 -21.05
CA LEU A 190 7.56 6.45 -20.21
C LEU A 190 7.03 5.03 -19.97
N PHE A 191 5.72 4.82 -20.12
CA PHE A 191 5.09 3.55 -19.75
C PHE A 191 5.63 2.36 -20.54
N LYS A 192 6.01 2.54 -21.81
CA LYS A 192 6.62 1.46 -22.60
C LYS A 192 7.81 0.81 -21.89
N TYR A 193 8.73 1.60 -21.36
CA TYR A 193 9.91 1.09 -20.66
C TYR A 193 9.55 0.41 -19.34
N VAL A 194 8.51 0.93 -18.68
CA VAL A 194 7.99 0.36 -17.43
C VAL A 194 7.35 -1.01 -17.72
N ASP A 195 6.51 -1.10 -18.74
CA ASP A 195 5.84 -2.32 -19.18
C ASP A 195 6.85 -3.40 -19.63
N GLU A 196 7.87 -3.01 -20.40
CA GLU A 196 8.98 -3.90 -20.78
C GLU A 196 9.73 -4.43 -19.55
N GLY A 197 10.05 -3.55 -18.59
CA GLY A 197 10.73 -3.92 -17.34
C GLY A 197 9.91 -4.88 -16.48
N ILE A 198 8.61 -4.61 -16.34
CA ILE A 198 7.66 -5.48 -15.63
C ILE A 198 7.55 -6.84 -16.33
N THR A 199 7.44 -6.85 -17.66
CA THR A 199 7.35 -8.07 -18.46
C THR A 199 8.61 -8.92 -18.34
N ALA A 200 9.78 -8.29 -18.38
CA ALA A 200 11.05 -8.97 -18.18
C ALA A 200 11.17 -9.56 -16.76
N ALA A 201 10.81 -8.78 -15.74
CA ALA A 201 10.78 -9.25 -14.36
C ALA A 201 9.81 -10.43 -14.19
N GLY A 202 8.61 -10.35 -14.76
CA GLY A 202 7.62 -11.43 -14.75
C GLY A 202 8.13 -12.72 -15.38
N LYS A 203 8.72 -12.63 -16.58
CA LYS A 203 9.30 -13.80 -17.27
C LYS A 203 10.43 -14.45 -16.47
N ALA A 204 11.31 -13.65 -15.88
CA ALA A 204 12.40 -14.15 -15.04
C ALA A 204 11.88 -14.87 -13.78
N VAL A 205 10.77 -14.38 -13.23
CA VAL A 205 10.15 -14.91 -12.02
C VAL A 205 9.40 -16.24 -12.28
N VAL A 206 8.75 -16.41 -13.44
CA VAL A 206 8.05 -17.66 -13.81
C VAL A 206 9.00 -18.85 -14.01
N GLY A 207 10.24 -18.61 -14.46
CA GLY A 207 11.22 -19.68 -14.71
C GLY A 207 11.83 -20.33 -13.47
N SER A 208 11.68 -19.73 -12.28
CA SER A 208 12.18 -20.27 -11.01
C SER A 208 11.27 -19.84 -9.86
N PRO A 209 10.29 -20.66 -9.44
CA PRO A 209 9.34 -20.28 -8.38
C PRO A 209 10.03 -19.90 -7.05
N VAL A 210 11.12 -20.57 -6.70
CA VAL A 210 11.88 -20.30 -5.46
C VAL A 210 12.61 -18.95 -5.53
N LEU A 211 13.49 -18.77 -6.52
CA LEU A 211 14.27 -17.53 -6.65
C LEU A 211 13.38 -16.36 -7.07
N GLY A 212 12.49 -16.59 -8.03
CA GLY A 212 11.52 -15.62 -8.51
C GLY A 212 10.57 -15.15 -7.41
N GLY A 213 10.05 -16.08 -6.60
CA GLY A 213 9.25 -15.74 -5.42
C GLY A 213 10.02 -14.86 -4.44
N GLY A 214 11.29 -15.20 -4.18
CA GLY A 214 12.12 -14.42 -3.28
C GLY A 214 12.44 -13.01 -3.79
N ILE A 215 12.80 -12.87 -5.07
CA ILE A 215 13.04 -11.55 -5.69
C ILE A 215 11.74 -10.73 -5.67
N TYR A 216 10.62 -11.35 -6.02
CA TYR A 216 9.32 -10.70 -6.00
C TYR A 216 8.97 -10.19 -4.60
N GLY A 217 9.12 -11.02 -3.55
CA GLY A 217 8.85 -10.63 -2.16
C GLY A 217 9.72 -9.45 -1.70
N LEU A 218 11.02 -9.47 -2.03
CA LEU A 218 11.95 -8.38 -1.74
C LEU A 218 11.54 -7.07 -2.42
N LEU A 219 11.33 -7.09 -3.73
CA LEU A 219 10.98 -5.90 -4.50
C LEU A 219 9.60 -5.37 -4.12
N ASN A 220 8.63 -6.26 -3.89
CA ASN A 220 7.30 -5.90 -3.41
C ASN A 220 7.40 -5.04 -2.14
N ARG A 221 8.18 -5.48 -1.13
CA ARG A 221 8.36 -4.69 0.09
C ARG A 221 9.08 -3.37 -0.18
N LEU A 222 10.19 -3.37 -0.93
CA LEU A 222 10.94 -2.15 -1.23
C LEU A 222 10.10 -1.06 -1.94
N LEU A 223 9.07 -1.46 -2.69
CA LEU A 223 8.21 -0.56 -3.46
C LEU A 223 6.96 -0.07 -2.71
N ILE A 224 6.67 -0.58 -1.51
CA ILE A 224 5.56 -0.08 -0.67
C ILE A 224 5.62 1.42 -0.36
N PRO A 225 6.76 2.04 -0.01
CA PRO A 225 6.80 3.44 0.43
C PRO A 225 6.32 4.41 -0.65
N VAL A 226 6.40 3.98 -1.91
CA VAL A 226 6.03 4.75 -3.11
C VAL A 226 4.78 4.19 -3.80
N GLY A 227 4.13 3.17 -3.22
CA GLY A 227 2.93 2.53 -3.76
C GLY A 227 3.15 1.72 -5.04
N LEU A 228 4.41 1.56 -5.48
CA LEU A 228 4.76 0.88 -6.73
C LEU A 228 4.69 -0.65 -6.64
N HIS A 229 4.47 -1.22 -5.45
CA HIS A 229 4.33 -2.66 -5.27
C HIS A 229 3.15 -3.22 -6.09
N GLN A 230 2.07 -2.45 -6.29
CA GLN A 230 0.94 -2.85 -7.13
C GLN A 230 1.31 -3.02 -8.61
N LEU A 231 2.34 -2.30 -9.06
CA LEU A 231 2.89 -2.43 -10.40
C LEU A 231 3.56 -3.80 -10.63
N LEU A 232 4.04 -4.43 -9.55
CA LEU A 232 4.51 -5.82 -9.58
C LEU A 232 3.36 -6.80 -9.38
N ASN A 233 2.47 -6.51 -8.42
CA ASN A 233 1.38 -7.41 -8.05
C ASN A 233 0.43 -7.67 -9.22
N VAL A 234 -0.04 -6.63 -9.90
CA VAL A 234 -1.09 -6.79 -10.92
C VAL A 234 -0.66 -7.77 -12.02
N PRO A 235 0.51 -7.60 -12.67
CA PRO A 235 1.04 -8.56 -13.63
C PRO A 235 1.18 -9.98 -13.08
N VAL A 236 1.80 -10.14 -11.91
CA VAL A 236 2.07 -11.46 -11.32
C VAL A 236 0.79 -12.19 -10.91
N TRP A 237 -0.17 -11.46 -10.33
CA TRP A 237 -1.38 -12.03 -9.76
C TRP A 237 -2.52 -12.22 -10.77
N PHE A 238 -2.56 -11.45 -11.86
CA PHE A 238 -3.70 -11.48 -12.80
C PHE A 238 -3.34 -11.74 -14.28
N ILE A 239 -2.07 -11.55 -14.67
CA ILE A 239 -1.67 -11.49 -16.09
C ILE A 239 -0.74 -12.65 -16.47
N PHE A 240 0.43 -12.73 -15.85
CA PHE A 240 1.48 -13.68 -16.25
C PHE A 240 1.07 -15.11 -15.93
N GLY A 241 1.15 -15.97 -16.96
CA GLY A 241 0.71 -17.37 -16.84
C GLY A 241 -0.78 -17.53 -16.48
N GLY A 242 -1.62 -16.53 -16.75
CA GLY A 242 -3.03 -16.51 -16.33
C GLY A 242 -3.29 -15.74 -15.04
N GLY A 243 -2.22 -15.42 -14.29
CA GLY A 243 -2.23 -14.72 -13.00
C GLY A 243 -2.24 -15.69 -11.82
N ASP A 244 -1.27 -15.58 -10.92
CA ASP A 244 -1.11 -16.50 -9.79
C ASP A 244 -2.33 -16.51 -8.84
N LEU A 245 -2.88 -15.34 -8.53
CA LEU A 245 -4.08 -15.20 -7.70
C LEU A 245 -5.31 -15.73 -8.44
N THR A 246 -5.50 -15.32 -9.68
CA THR A 246 -6.62 -15.78 -10.52
C THR A 246 -6.61 -17.30 -10.66
N ASN A 247 -5.45 -17.89 -10.92
CA ASN A 247 -5.28 -19.33 -11.06
C ASN A 247 -5.58 -20.07 -9.75
N PHE A 248 -5.19 -19.53 -8.60
CA PHE A 248 -5.46 -20.14 -7.29
C PHE A 248 -6.95 -20.30 -7.01
N PHE A 249 -7.74 -19.25 -7.26
CA PHE A 249 -9.19 -19.30 -7.08
C PHE A 249 -9.93 -19.99 -8.22
N ASN A 250 -9.29 -20.18 -9.39
CA ASN A 250 -9.80 -21.01 -10.48
C ASN A 250 -9.35 -22.47 -10.38
N HIS A 251 -8.93 -22.93 -9.19
CA HIS A 251 -8.57 -24.31 -8.92
C HIS A 251 -7.37 -24.86 -9.73
N VAL A 252 -6.47 -23.98 -10.21
CA VAL A 252 -5.26 -24.40 -10.96
C VAL A 252 -4.14 -24.77 -9.99
N GLN A 253 -3.73 -26.04 -10.00
CA GLN A 253 -2.69 -26.57 -9.11
C GLN A 253 -1.32 -25.89 -9.31
N GLY A 254 -0.57 -25.70 -8.21
CA GLY A 254 0.75 -25.05 -8.21
C GLY A 254 0.74 -23.51 -8.20
N SER A 255 -0.44 -22.90 -8.18
CA SER A 255 -0.64 -21.45 -8.02
C SER A 255 -0.56 -21.02 -6.54
N GLY A 256 -0.61 -19.71 -6.26
CA GLY A 256 -0.41 -19.13 -4.93
C GLY A 256 1.06 -19.03 -4.49
N SER A 257 1.99 -19.30 -5.40
CA SER A 257 3.44 -19.27 -5.15
C SER A 257 3.98 -17.85 -4.93
N PHE A 258 3.31 -16.83 -5.47
CA PHE A 258 3.63 -15.41 -5.27
C PHE A 258 2.80 -14.76 -4.16
N MET A 259 2.16 -15.59 -3.33
CA MET A 259 1.23 -15.17 -2.29
C MET A 259 1.59 -15.81 -0.94
N THR A 260 1.91 -17.11 -0.95
CA THR A 260 2.08 -17.92 0.26
C THR A 260 3.11 -17.37 1.27
N GLY A 261 4.22 -16.78 0.80
CA GLY A 261 5.26 -16.27 1.68
C GLY A 261 4.92 -14.96 2.39
N PHE A 262 3.76 -14.35 2.11
CA PHE A 262 3.29 -13.22 2.91
C PHE A 262 2.71 -13.68 4.26
N PHE A 263 2.06 -14.84 4.35
CA PHE A 263 1.43 -15.30 5.60
C PHE A 263 2.39 -15.36 6.81
N PRO A 264 3.61 -15.93 6.72
CA PRO A 264 4.55 -15.94 7.85
C PRO A 264 4.95 -14.53 8.31
N ILE A 265 5.00 -13.58 7.37
CA ILE A 265 5.35 -12.18 7.64
C ILE A 265 4.22 -11.43 8.33
N MET A 266 3.03 -11.51 7.72
CA MET A 266 1.81 -10.79 8.12
C MET A 266 1.32 -11.27 9.48
N MET A 267 1.24 -12.60 9.66
CA MET A 267 0.65 -13.21 10.85
C MET A 267 1.62 -13.32 12.03
N PHE A 268 2.93 -13.35 11.80
CA PHE A 268 3.87 -13.69 12.88
C PHE A 268 5.03 -12.71 12.97
N ALA A 269 5.74 -12.47 11.88
CA ALA A 269 6.95 -11.65 11.90
C ALA A 269 6.68 -10.19 12.31
N LEU A 270 5.68 -9.54 11.72
CA LEU A 270 5.34 -8.16 12.01
C LEU A 270 4.69 -7.96 13.39
N PRO A 271 3.77 -8.82 13.86
CA PRO A 271 3.34 -8.81 15.26
C PRO A 271 4.51 -8.94 16.24
N ALA A 272 5.49 -9.78 15.95
CA ALA A 272 6.69 -9.92 16.79
C ALA A 272 7.59 -8.68 16.76
N ALA A 273 7.72 -8.01 15.61
CA ALA A 273 8.39 -6.72 15.50
C ALA A 273 7.66 -5.63 16.30
N ALA A 274 6.33 -5.57 16.22
CA ALA A 274 5.52 -4.64 17.00
C ALA A 274 5.73 -4.86 18.51
N PHE A 275 5.78 -6.12 18.95
CA PHE A 275 6.09 -6.47 20.33
C PHE A 275 7.51 -6.03 20.75
N ALA A 276 8.52 -6.21 19.88
CA ALA A 276 9.87 -5.72 20.12
C ALA A 276 9.93 -4.18 20.26
N ILE A 277 9.15 -3.44 19.46
CA ILE A 277 9.02 -1.97 19.57
C ILE A 277 8.46 -1.59 20.93
N VAL A 278 7.39 -2.25 21.40
CA VAL A 278 6.80 -1.98 22.73
C VAL A 278 7.82 -2.23 23.85
N HIS A 279 8.54 -3.35 23.79
CA HIS A 279 9.54 -3.70 24.81
C HIS A 279 10.71 -2.71 24.87
N THR A 280 11.06 -2.12 23.74
CA THR A 280 12.17 -1.16 23.63
C THR A 280 11.73 0.28 23.85
N ALA A 281 10.43 0.59 23.92
CA ALA A 281 9.94 1.91 24.30
C ALA A 281 10.34 2.28 25.74
N ARG A 282 10.51 3.60 26.00
CA ARG A 282 10.81 4.14 27.33
C ARG A 282 9.71 3.75 28.32
N PRO A 283 10.03 3.47 29.61
CA PRO A 283 9.05 2.97 30.58
C PRO A 283 7.74 3.77 30.64
N GLY A 284 7.80 5.11 30.60
CA GLY A 284 6.62 5.98 30.60
C GLY A 284 5.77 5.93 29.32
N GLN A 285 6.36 5.57 28.18
CA GLN A 285 5.68 5.53 26.88
C GLN A 285 5.13 4.14 26.52
N ARG A 286 5.52 3.09 27.26
CA ARG A 286 5.14 1.69 26.96
C ARG A 286 3.64 1.46 26.89
N LYS A 287 2.84 2.15 27.72
CA LYS A 287 1.38 1.98 27.70
C LYS A 287 0.78 2.55 26.41
N LEU A 288 1.21 3.74 26.00
CA LEU A 288 0.76 4.40 24.77
C LEU A 288 1.23 3.64 23.53
N VAL A 289 2.52 3.32 23.44
CA VAL A 289 3.06 2.55 22.32
C VAL A 289 2.45 1.15 22.28
N GLY A 290 2.25 0.54 23.45
CA GLY A 290 1.62 -0.76 23.61
C GLY A 290 0.24 -0.83 22.98
N SER A 291 -0.64 0.14 23.27
CA SER A 291 -1.99 0.14 22.71
C SER A 291 -1.99 0.28 21.18
N ILE A 292 -1.14 1.16 20.64
CA ILE A 292 -1.02 1.37 19.19
C ILE A 292 -0.47 0.12 18.51
N MET A 293 0.61 -0.46 19.04
CA MET A 293 1.28 -1.62 18.46
C MET A 293 0.46 -2.90 18.57
N ILE A 294 -0.28 -3.11 19.65
CA ILE A 294 -1.21 -4.25 19.77
C ILE A 294 -2.32 -4.15 18.72
N SER A 295 -2.93 -2.97 18.56
CA SER A 295 -3.95 -2.75 17.53
C SER A 295 -3.37 -3.02 16.14
N ALA A 296 -2.20 -2.46 15.83
CA ALA A 296 -1.55 -2.65 14.54
C ALA A 296 -1.17 -4.12 14.29
N ALA A 297 -0.64 -4.82 15.31
CA ALA A 297 -0.31 -6.24 15.26
C ALA A 297 -1.54 -7.11 15.02
N LEU A 298 -2.65 -6.82 15.71
CA LEU A 298 -3.90 -7.54 15.51
C LEU A 298 -4.45 -7.30 14.11
N THR A 299 -4.38 -6.06 13.60
CA THR A 299 -4.77 -5.75 12.24
C THR A 299 -3.92 -6.54 11.23
N ALA A 300 -2.59 -6.50 11.34
CA ALA A 300 -1.71 -7.28 10.46
C ALA A 300 -1.97 -8.79 10.55
N PHE A 301 -2.17 -9.31 11.76
CA PHE A 301 -2.47 -10.72 11.97
C PHE A 301 -3.78 -11.14 11.33
N VAL A 302 -4.86 -10.41 11.58
CA VAL A 302 -6.22 -10.79 11.16
C VAL A 302 -6.42 -10.54 9.67
N THR A 303 -6.02 -9.37 9.17
CA THR A 303 -6.37 -8.90 7.82
C THR A 303 -5.19 -8.88 6.86
N GLY A 304 -3.96 -8.95 7.36
CA GLY A 304 -2.75 -8.80 6.54
C GLY A 304 -2.40 -7.34 6.20
N VAL A 305 -3.05 -6.33 6.79
CA VAL A 305 -2.65 -4.93 6.57
C VAL A 305 -1.42 -4.61 7.42
N THR A 306 -0.29 -4.28 6.78
CA THR A 306 1.02 -4.15 7.43
C THR A 306 1.46 -2.73 7.64
N GLU A 307 0.88 -1.80 6.90
CA GLU A 307 1.26 -0.39 6.84
C GLU A 307 1.30 0.27 8.24
N PRO A 308 0.35 0.03 9.17
CA PRO A 308 0.43 0.60 10.51
C PRO A 308 1.71 0.23 11.29
N ILE A 309 2.27 -0.96 11.04
CA ILE A 309 3.51 -1.42 11.68
C ILE A 309 4.72 -0.97 10.86
N GLU A 310 4.71 -1.19 9.54
CA GLU A 310 5.81 -0.81 8.66
C GLU A 310 6.11 0.69 8.75
N PHE A 311 5.08 1.54 8.79
CA PHE A 311 5.23 3.00 8.86
C PHE A 311 5.83 3.45 10.19
N ALA A 312 5.70 2.64 11.25
CA ALA A 312 6.27 2.93 12.56
C ALA A 312 7.81 2.88 12.56
N PHE A 313 8.44 2.16 11.63
CA PHE A 313 9.89 2.01 11.60
C PHE A 313 10.52 2.33 10.24
N MET A 314 9.80 2.31 9.12
CA MET A 314 10.41 2.45 7.79
C MET A 314 11.19 3.77 7.59
N PHE A 315 10.72 4.86 8.19
CA PHE A 315 11.32 6.19 8.01
C PHE A 315 12.35 6.54 9.10
N VAL A 316 12.21 5.94 10.28
CA VAL A 316 13.03 6.24 11.46
C VAL A 316 14.11 5.18 11.73
N ALA A 317 13.94 3.99 11.17
CA ALA A 317 14.75 2.81 11.36
C ALA A 317 14.89 2.03 10.03
N TRP A 318 15.30 2.74 8.97
CA TRP A 318 15.43 2.20 7.61
C TRP A 318 16.23 0.87 7.49
N PRO A 319 17.26 0.55 8.31
CA PRO A 319 17.92 -0.74 8.21
C PRO A 319 16.99 -1.92 8.56
N LEU A 320 16.04 -1.71 9.49
CA LEU A 320 15.03 -2.71 9.82
C LEU A 320 14.03 -2.89 8.67
N TYR A 321 13.83 -1.86 7.84
CA TYR A 321 12.99 -1.95 6.65
C TYR A 321 13.63 -2.76 5.54
N ILE A 322 14.93 -2.57 5.30
CA ILE A 322 15.68 -3.43 4.37
C ILE A 322 15.69 -4.86 4.86
N PHE A 323 15.96 -5.07 6.16
CA PHE A 323 15.87 -6.40 6.77
C PHE A 323 14.48 -7.02 6.54
N HIS A 324 13.41 -6.26 6.80
CA HIS A 324 12.05 -6.71 6.58
C HIS A 324 11.82 -7.11 5.11
N ALA A 325 12.27 -6.30 4.16
CA ALA A 325 12.12 -6.59 2.73
C ALA A 325 12.87 -7.87 2.31
N VAL A 326 14.11 -8.04 2.77
CA VAL A 326 14.91 -9.25 2.53
C VAL A 326 14.25 -10.47 3.12
N MET A 327 13.79 -10.39 4.37
CA MET A 327 13.12 -11.50 5.04
C MET A 327 11.80 -11.87 4.37
N THR A 328 11.03 -10.92 3.85
CA THR A 328 9.84 -11.24 3.04
C THR A 328 10.21 -12.02 1.79
N GLY A 329 11.28 -11.63 1.07
CA GLY A 329 11.82 -12.42 -0.02
C GLY A 329 12.23 -13.83 0.42
N ILE A 330 12.97 -13.96 1.52
CA ILE A 330 13.34 -15.28 2.07
C ILE A 330 12.10 -16.10 2.42
N SER A 331 11.04 -15.50 2.96
CA SER A 331 9.80 -16.19 3.29
C SER A 331 9.14 -16.79 2.07
N LEU A 332 9.03 -16.03 0.97
CA LEU A 332 8.50 -16.55 -0.30
C LEU A 332 9.39 -17.65 -0.87
N ALA A 333 10.71 -17.47 -0.87
CA ALA A 333 11.64 -18.49 -1.36
C ALA A 333 11.52 -19.80 -0.55
N VAL A 334 11.46 -19.72 0.78
CA VAL A 334 11.33 -20.90 1.66
C VAL A 334 9.99 -21.60 1.43
N CYS A 335 8.89 -20.85 1.39
CA CYS A 335 7.57 -21.45 1.16
C CYS A 335 7.50 -22.16 -0.20
N ASN A 336 8.04 -21.53 -1.25
CA ASN A 336 8.08 -22.11 -2.59
C ASN A 336 9.02 -23.31 -2.67
N ALA A 337 10.16 -23.30 -1.97
CA ALA A 337 11.09 -24.43 -1.92
C ALA A 337 10.47 -25.66 -1.23
N LEU A 338 9.57 -25.43 -0.27
CA LEU A 338 8.83 -26.49 0.42
C LEU A 338 7.56 -26.92 -0.35
N GLY A 339 7.25 -26.28 -1.48
CA GLY A 339 6.04 -26.51 -2.26
C GLY A 339 4.78 -26.21 -1.46
N ILE A 340 4.78 -25.09 -0.72
CA ILE A 340 3.62 -24.58 -0.01
C ILE A 340 2.86 -23.67 -0.98
N HIS A 341 1.54 -23.86 -1.07
CA HIS A 341 0.68 -23.08 -1.94
C HIS A 341 -0.53 -22.60 -1.14
N LEU A 342 -0.71 -21.28 -1.07
CA LEU A 342 -1.88 -20.66 -0.45
C LEU A 342 -2.07 -19.24 -1.00
N GLY A 343 -3.25 -19.00 -1.57
CA GLY A 343 -3.69 -17.67 -2.01
C GLY A 343 -4.45 -16.91 -0.92
N PHE A 344 -4.63 -15.61 -1.16
CA PHE A 344 -5.39 -14.68 -0.35
C PHE A 344 -6.26 -13.79 -1.23
N SER A 345 -7.36 -13.29 -0.67
CA SER A 345 -8.25 -12.37 -1.39
C SER A 345 -7.79 -10.93 -1.24
N PHE A 346 -7.07 -10.63 -0.15
CA PHE A 346 -6.59 -9.28 0.12
C PHE A 346 -5.10 -9.21 0.48
N SER A 347 -4.68 -9.77 1.62
CA SER A 347 -3.32 -9.49 2.13
C SER A 347 -2.69 -10.59 3.00
N GLY A 348 -3.20 -11.82 2.96
CA GLY A 348 -2.53 -12.97 3.60
C GLY A 348 -2.59 -12.96 5.13
N GLY A 349 -3.70 -12.44 5.68
CA GLY A 349 -3.99 -12.51 7.11
C GLY A 349 -4.62 -13.83 7.55
N ALA A 350 -4.92 -13.95 8.84
CA ALA A 350 -5.55 -15.12 9.43
C ALA A 350 -6.93 -15.42 8.84
N ILE A 351 -7.68 -14.40 8.42
CA ILE A 351 -8.95 -14.59 7.70
C ILE A 351 -8.70 -15.30 6.37
N ASP A 352 -7.76 -14.81 5.55
CA ASP A 352 -7.41 -15.45 4.28
C ASP A 352 -6.91 -16.89 4.51
N PHE A 353 -6.11 -17.10 5.55
CA PHE A 353 -5.62 -18.42 5.91
C PHE A 353 -6.78 -19.38 6.23
N ALA A 354 -7.70 -18.95 7.08
CA ALA A 354 -8.84 -19.76 7.48
C ALA A 354 -9.78 -20.06 6.31
N LEU A 355 -10.04 -19.08 5.44
CA LEU A 355 -10.98 -19.21 4.32
C LEU A 355 -10.43 -19.97 3.12
N ASN A 356 -9.11 -19.98 2.93
CA ASN A 356 -8.50 -20.52 1.71
C ASN A 356 -7.68 -21.79 1.96
N SER A 357 -7.33 -22.12 3.20
CA SER A 357 -6.52 -23.32 3.51
C SER A 357 -7.24 -24.64 3.25
N SER A 358 -8.56 -24.63 3.11
CA SER A 358 -9.39 -25.80 2.78
C SER A 358 -9.59 -26.00 1.27
N LEU A 359 -9.14 -25.07 0.44
CA LEU A 359 -9.22 -25.21 -1.02
C LEU A 359 -8.31 -26.35 -1.50
N ASP A 360 -8.72 -27.07 -2.53
CA ASP A 360 -7.95 -28.16 -3.14
C ASP A 360 -6.63 -27.67 -3.78
N THR A 361 -6.54 -26.39 -4.14
CA THR A 361 -5.31 -25.73 -4.58
C THR A 361 -4.36 -25.39 -3.44
N ALA A 362 -4.85 -25.36 -2.19
CA ALA A 362 -3.99 -25.12 -1.04
C ALA A 362 -3.16 -26.36 -0.73
N GLN A 363 -1.83 -26.22 -0.77
CA GLN A 363 -0.91 -27.31 -0.50
C GLN A 363 -0.05 -26.99 0.71
N LYS A 364 -0.04 -27.91 1.68
CA LYS A 364 0.79 -27.81 2.91
C LYS A 364 0.63 -26.48 3.67
N ALA A 365 -0.51 -25.80 3.54
CA ALA A 365 -0.76 -24.48 4.12
C ALA A 365 -0.50 -24.46 5.64
N TRP A 366 -0.78 -25.55 6.36
CA TRP A 366 -0.50 -25.67 7.79
C TRP A 366 0.97 -25.45 8.19
N LEU A 367 1.94 -25.69 7.27
CA LEU A 367 3.36 -25.41 7.51
C LEU A 367 3.68 -23.92 7.65
N LEU A 368 2.78 -23.02 7.22
CA LEU A 368 2.94 -21.58 7.37
C LEU A 368 2.94 -21.15 8.85
N ILE A 369 2.29 -21.93 9.74
CA ILE A 369 2.27 -21.66 11.18
C ILE A 369 3.66 -21.85 11.81
N PRO A 370 4.30 -23.04 11.75
CA PRO A 370 5.63 -23.21 12.32
C PRO A 370 6.69 -22.33 11.64
N ILE A 371 6.61 -22.13 10.32
CA ILE A 371 7.50 -21.17 9.62
C ILE A 371 7.29 -19.76 10.16
N GLY A 372 6.05 -19.33 10.30
CA GLY A 372 5.68 -18.05 10.91
C GLY A 372 6.27 -17.87 12.30
N LEU A 373 6.17 -18.88 13.17
CA LEU A 373 6.74 -18.82 14.51
C LEU A 373 8.27 -18.67 14.49
N VAL A 374 8.97 -19.34 13.58
CA VAL A 374 10.42 -19.14 13.39
C VAL A 374 10.71 -17.70 12.98
N PHE A 375 9.96 -17.16 12.02
CA PHE A 375 10.09 -15.78 11.58
C PHE A 375 9.79 -14.77 12.72
N ALA A 376 8.80 -15.05 13.58
CA ALA A 376 8.50 -14.23 14.75
C ALA A 376 9.68 -14.16 15.71
N VAL A 377 10.33 -15.29 16.01
CA VAL A 377 11.53 -15.32 16.87
C VAL A 377 12.65 -14.49 16.25
N ILE A 378 12.93 -14.69 14.95
CA ILE A 378 13.97 -13.93 14.23
C ILE A 378 13.66 -12.43 14.28
N TYR A 379 12.44 -12.02 13.95
CA TYR A 379 12.05 -10.62 13.94
C TYR A 379 12.14 -9.98 15.32
N TYR A 380 11.62 -10.64 16.36
CA TYR A 380 11.68 -10.13 17.72
C TYR A 380 13.13 -9.88 18.16
N VAL A 381 14.01 -10.86 17.96
CA VAL A 381 15.41 -10.77 18.38
C VAL A 381 16.13 -9.66 17.59
N VAL A 382 16.01 -9.66 16.26
CA VAL A 382 16.68 -8.67 15.41
C VAL A 382 16.19 -7.26 15.71
N PHE A 383 14.87 -7.04 15.78
CA PHE A 383 14.32 -5.72 16.09
C PHE A 383 14.81 -5.23 17.45
N ARG A 384 14.69 -6.07 18.50
CA ARG A 384 15.12 -5.68 19.84
C ARG A 384 16.61 -5.31 19.87
N VAL A 385 17.47 -6.15 19.30
CA VAL A 385 18.93 -5.95 19.31
C VAL A 385 19.30 -4.71 18.50
N VAL A 386 18.80 -4.56 17.28
CA VAL A 386 19.15 -3.42 16.42
C VAL A 386 18.61 -2.10 16.98
N ILE A 387 17.36 -2.07 17.49
CA ILE A 387 16.79 -0.85 18.09
C ILE A 387 17.63 -0.38 19.27
N THR A 388 18.01 -1.29 20.15
CA THR A 388 18.76 -0.96 21.37
C THR A 388 20.23 -0.65 21.09
N LYS A 389 20.90 -1.47 20.27
CA LYS A 389 22.32 -1.33 19.95
C LYS A 389 22.63 -0.06 19.17
N PHE A 390 21.77 0.32 18.23
CA PHE A 390 21.94 1.52 17.40
C PHE A 390 21.11 2.71 17.90
N ASN A 391 20.44 2.57 19.06
CA ASN A 391 19.56 3.57 19.63
C ASN A 391 18.57 4.18 18.63
N LEU A 392 17.89 3.32 17.86
CA LEU A 392 16.94 3.76 16.85
C LEU A 392 15.72 4.43 17.49
N ARG A 393 15.20 5.45 16.81
CA ARG A 393 14.08 6.29 17.26
C ARG A 393 12.74 5.71 16.86
N THR A 394 12.50 4.45 17.20
CA THR A 394 11.17 3.83 17.07
C THR A 394 10.17 4.48 18.03
N PRO A 395 8.84 4.30 17.84
CA PRO A 395 7.84 4.94 18.69
C PRO A 395 8.08 4.76 20.18
N GLY A 396 7.96 5.84 20.96
CA GLY A 396 8.22 5.87 22.41
C GLY A 396 9.70 5.89 22.77
N ARG A 397 10.58 6.15 21.80
CA ARG A 397 12.01 6.43 22.01
C ARG A 397 12.41 7.83 21.48
N GLU A 398 11.46 8.67 21.08
CA GLU A 398 11.73 10.06 20.69
C GLU A 398 12.27 10.92 21.85
N ASP A 399 13.01 11.98 21.53
CA ASP A 399 13.49 12.96 22.52
C ASP A 399 12.34 13.87 22.99
N ASP A 400 12.21 14.08 24.31
CA ASP A 400 11.12 14.82 24.97
C ASP A 400 10.95 16.25 24.44
N SER A 401 12.02 16.83 23.88
CA SER A 401 12.02 18.19 23.30
C SER A 401 11.15 18.36 22.04
N ILE A 402 10.87 17.28 21.29
CA ILE A 402 10.06 17.33 20.05
C ILE A 402 8.58 17.06 20.34
N GLU A 403 8.29 16.33 21.41
CA GLU A 403 6.93 15.98 21.85
C GLU A 403 6.15 17.25 22.26
N GLY A 404 6.82 18.17 22.96
CA GLY A 404 6.25 19.48 23.31
C GLY A 404 5.92 20.37 22.11
N ASP A 405 6.59 20.20 20.96
CA ASP A 405 6.30 20.95 19.73
C ASP A 405 5.13 20.36 18.94
N LEU A 406 4.96 19.03 18.96
CA LEU A 406 3.83 18.35 18.30
C LEU A 406 2.52 18.57 19.08
N GLU A 407 2.54 18.50 20.41
CA GLU A 407 1.37 18.82 21.25
C GLU A 407 0.95 20.29 21.11
N ARG A 408 1.91 21.22 21.09
CA ARG A 408 1.64 22.65 20.84
C ARG A 408 1.08 22.94 19.45
N THR A 409 1.37 22.09 18.47
CA THR A 409 0.86 22.24 17.10
C THR A 409 -0.50 21.58 16.90
N ALA A 410 -0.83 20.54 17.69
CA ALA A 410 -2.16 19.91 17.71
C ALA A 410 -3.18 20.69 18.56
N ALA A 411 -2.71 21.44 19.56
CA ALA A 411 -3.54 22.29 20.42
C ALA A 411 -3.81 23.70 19.83
N LYS A 412 -3.34 23.98 18.60
CA LYS A 412 -3.61 25.22 17.83
C LYS A 412 -4.35 24.88 16.55
#